data_AF-A0A178FHS5-F1
#
_entry.id   AF-A0A178FHS5-F1
#
_cell.length_a   1.000
_cell.length_b   1.000
_cell.length_c   1.000
_cell.angle_alpha   90.00
_cell.angle_beta   90.00
_cell.angle_gamma   90.00
#
_symmetry.space_group_name_H-M   'P 1'
#
loop_
_entity.id
_entity.type
_entity.pdbx_description
1 polymer ?
#
loop_
_entity_poly.entity_id
_entity_poly.type
_entity_poly.pdbx_seq_one_letter_code
_entity_poly.pdbx_strand_id
1 'polypeptide(L)'
;MAGQSESELNAGSEANQIEIGELSPEIKNIIAARQEWLDLTTHFEKRGDVYLNIDKTFQQEFKELIDKLGHPPSAHIRLFRTQDNNVPTIVHDSRLKRALFIYPLHLLGGHAEVHSSHPGAPGSISKELCVGSFVAFQDQVVIDGVLDFLLVGVPK
;
A
#
# COMPACT_ATOMS: atom_id res chain seq x y z
N MET A 1 31.13 15.54 -32.21
CA MET A 1 30.61 14.16 -32.35
C MET A 1 31.39 13.31 -31.37
N ALA A 2 30.85 12.57 -30.41
CA ALA A 2 29.50 12.12 -30.09
C ALA A 2 29.06 12.76 -28.76
N GLY A 3 27.81 13.19 -28.59
CA GLY A 3 26.65 12.33 -28.52
C GLY A 3 26.28 12.19 -27.04
N GLN A 4 25.91 13.30 -26.41
CA GLN A 4 25.18 13.27 -25.14
C GLN A 4 23.88 12.53 -25.44
N SER A 5 23.74 11.31 -24.93
CA SER A 5 22.50 10.57 -25.05
C SER A 5 21.42 11.32 -24.29
N GLU A 6 20.54 11.99 -25.03
CA GLU A 6 19.30 12.63 -24.60
C GLU A 6 18.25 11.59 -24.12
N SER A 7 18.70 10.60 -23.37
CA SER A 7 17.89 9.55 -22.74
C SER A 7 18.04 9.53 -21.21
N GLU A 8 18.86 10.43 -20.64
CA GLU A 8 18.62 10.95 -19.28
C GLU A 8 17.48 11.98 -19.34
N LEU A 9 16.37 11.57 -19.95
CA LEU A 9 15.12 12.29 -19.95
C LEU A 9 14.57 12.22 -18.53
N ASN A 10 14.83 13.27 -17.76
CA ASN A 10 13.89 13.86 -16.81
C ASN A 10 12.87 12.86 -16.24
N ALA A 11 13.32 11.91 -15.42
CA ALA A 11 12.49 11.37 -14.35
C ALA A 11 12.37 12.47 -13.28
N GLY A 12 11.80 13.61 -13.68
CA GLY A 12 11.69 14.79 -12.84
C GLY A 12 10.70 14.50 -11.73
N SER A 13 11.21 14.46 -10.50
CA SER A 13 10.65 14.94 -9.21
C SER A 13 9.21 14.58 -8.77
N GLU A 14 8.29 14.21 -9.65
CA GLU A 14 6.88 13.93 -9.36
C GLU A 14 6.58 12.42 -9.32
N ALA A 15 7.30 11.61 -10.11
CA ALA A 15 7.07 10.17 -10.22
C ALA A 15 7.50 9.33 -8.98
N ASN A 16 8.16 9.94 -7.99
CA ASN A 16 8.73 9.27 -6.82
C ASN A 16 8.17 9.80 -5.48
N GLN A 17 7.02 10.49 -5.49
CA GLN A 17 6.40 11.00 -4.26
C GLN A 17 5.69 9.88 -3.49
N ILE A 18 6.51 9.04 -2.86
CA ILE A 18 6.06 8.15 -1.80
C ILE A 18 6.42 8.81 -0.48
N GLU A 19 5.40 9.08 0.34
CA GLU A 19 5.59 9.48 1.73
C GLU A 19 5.40 8.26 2.61
N ILE A 20 6.32 8.06 3.56
CA ILE A 20 6.22 6.96 4.52
C ILE A 20 6.26 7.55 5.92
N GLY A 21 5.21 7.29 6.69
CA GLY A 21 5.10 7.73 8.07
C GLY A 21 4.79 6.59 9.02
N GLU A 22 4.85 6.91 10.32
CA GLU A 22 4.49 5.99 11.38
C GLU A 22 3.12 6.32 11.95
N LEU A 23 2.37 5.27 12.29
CA LEU A 23 1.11 5.40 13.00
C LEU A 23 1.36 5.61 14.49
N SER A 24 0.37 6.22 15.16
CA SER A 24 0.41 6.39 16.61
C SER A 24 0.42 5.02 17.31
N PRO A 25 0.97 4.93 18.54
CA PRO A 25 0.92 3.69 19.33
C PRO A 25 -0.50 3.15 19.53
N GLU A 26 -1.48 4.06 19.64
CA GLU A 26 -2.89 3.70 19.74
C GLU A 26 -3.37 2.92 18.51
N ILE A 27 -3.09 3.43 17.31
CA ILE A 27 -3.45 2.77 16.06
C ILE A 27 -2.70 1.42 15.91
N LYS A 28 -1.42 1.37 16.30
CA LYS A 28 -0.63 0.13 16.31
C LYS A 28 -1.30 -0.96 17.18
N ASN A 29 -1.82 -0.58 18.35
CA ASN A 29 -2.53 -1.52 19.24
C ASN A 29 -3.86 -2.00 18.65
N ILE A 30 -4.61 -1.13 17.95
CA ILE A 30 -5.84 -1.53 17.26
C ILE A 30 -5.54 -2.56 16.16
N ILE A 31 -4.47 -2.36 15.39
CA ILE A 31 -4.04 -3.33 14.36
C ILE A 31 -3.60 -4.65 15.02
N ALA A 32 -2.86 -4.59 16.13
CA ALA A 32 -2.42 -5.77 16.86
C ALA A 32 -3.62 -6.61 17.40
N ALA A 33 -4.68 -5.95 17.86
CA ALA A 33 -5.90 -6.61 18.33
C ALA A 33 -6.71 -7.31 17.22
N ARG A 34 -6.34 -7.13 15.95
CA ARG A 34 -7.00 -7.73 14.78
C ARG A 34 -6.16 -8.78 14.06
N GLN A 35 -4.98 -9.12 14.56
CA GLN A 35 -4.11 -10.13 13.92
C GLN A 35 -4.79 -11.49 13.82
N GLU A 36 -5.43 -11.97 14.89
CA GLU A 36 -6.15 -13.26 14.87
C GLU A 36 -7.26 -13.30 13.81
N TRP A 37 -7.96 -12.19 13.61
CA TRP A 37 -8.96 -12.11 12.55
C TRP A 37 -8.34 -12.13 11.15
N LEU A 38 -7.20 -11.43 10.96
CA LEU A 38 -6.47 -11.43 9.69
C LEU A 38 -5.94 -12.83 9.34
N ASP A 39 -5.48 -13.58 10.34
CA ASP A 39 -5.04 -14.97 10.20
C ASP A 39 -6.16 -15.90 9.72
N LEU A 40 -7.38 -15.70 10.23
CA LEU A 40 -8.55 -16.53 9.91
C LEU A 40 -9.26 -16.10 8.61
N THR A 41 -8.98 -14.90 8.12
CA THR A 41 -9.65 -14.35 6.94
C THR A 41 -9.10 -14.97 5.65
N THR A 42 -9.99 -15.64 4.91
CA THR A 42 -9.66 -16.41 3.70
C THR A 42 -10.44 -15.97 2.46
N HIS A 43 -11.49 -15.16 2.63
CA HIS A 43 -12.37 -14.73 1.55
C HIS A 43 -11.74 -13.61 0.71
N PHE A 44 -10.80 -13.98 -0.15
CA PHE A 44 -10.21 -13.08 -1.13
C PHE A 44 -10.42 -13.55 -2.57
N GLU A 45 -10.68 -12.58 -3.46
CA GLU A 45 -10.82 -12.80 -4.90
C GLU A 45 -9.68 -12.09 -5.65
N LYS A 46 -9.07 -12.77 -6.62
CA LYS A 46 -7.98 -12.19 -7.42
C LYS A 46 -8.49 -11.03 -8.28
N ARG A 47 -7.81 -9.88 -8.20
CA ARG A 47 -8.09 -8.65 -8.95
C ARG A 47 -6.80 -8.06 -9.49
N GLY A 48 -6.39 -8.49 -10.69
CA GLY A 48 -5.07 -8.14 -11.23
C GLY A 48 -3.97 -8.83 -10.42
N ASP A 49 -3.03 -8.03 -9.92
CA ASP A 49 -1.87 -8.50 -9.14
C ASP A 49 -2.14 -8.57 -7.61
N VAL A 50 -3.31 -8.12 -7.17
CA VAL A 50 -3.73 -8.15 -5.75
C VAL A 50 -4.94 -9.07 -5.54
N TYR A 51 -5.13 -9.50 -4.30
CA TYR A 51 -6.29 -10.24 -3.84
C TYR A 51 -7.18 -9.30 -3.02
N LEU A 52 -8.41 -9.06 -3.47
CA LEU A 52 -9.38 -8.20 -2.78
C LEU A 52 -10.20 -9.03 -1.79
N ASN A 53 -10.27 -8.60 -0.53
CA ASN A 53 -11.19 -9.20 0.42
C ASN A 53 -12.64 -8.91 0.01
N ILE A 54 -13.45 -9.95 -0.13
CA ILE A 54 -14.87 -9.85 -0.50
C ILE A 54 -15.80 -9.99 0.70
N ASP A 55 -15.25 -10.23 1.89
CA ASP A 55 -16.01 -10.32 3.13
C ASP A 55 -16.44 -8.92 3.60
N LYS A 56 -17.74 -8.72 3.75
CA LYS A 56 -18.28 -7.45 4.21
C LYS A 56 -18.08 -7.23 5.71
N THR A 57 -17.78 -8.29 6.48
CA THR A 57 -17.51 -8.19 7.92
C THR A 57 -16.25 -7.37 8.22
N PHE A 58 -15.29 -7.33 7.27
CA PHE A 58 -14.08 -6.51 7.38
C PHE A 58 -14.38 -5.07 7.83
N GLN A 59 -15.40 -4.42 7.27
CA GLN A 59 -15.72 -3.03 7.62
C GLN A 59 -16.18 -2.88 9.07
N GLN A 60 -16.82 -3.90 9.65
CA GLN A 60 -17.24 -3.89 11.04
C GLN A 60 -16.07 -4.18 11.97
N GLU A 61 -15.26 -5.18 11.62
CA GLU A 61 -14.09 -5.59 12.41
C GLU A 61 -13.04 -4.48 12.53
N PHE A 62 -12.82 -3.75 11.44
CA PHE A 62 -11.87 -2.64 11.36
C PHE A 62 -12.51 -1.27 11.52
N LYS A 63 -13.77 -1.20 11.98
CA LYS A 63 -14.48 0.08 12.13
C LYS A 63 -13.69 1.08 12.98
N GLU A 64 -13.21 0.64 14.15
CA GLU A 64 -12.44 1.50 15.05
C GLU A 64 -11.15 2.02 14.40
N LEU A 65 -10.44 1.15 13.66
CA LEU A 65 -9.26 1.55 12.90
C LEU A 65 -9.61 2.61 11.85
N ILE A 66 -10.65 2.35 11.04
CA ILE A 66 -11.11 3.23 9.98
C ILE A 66 -11.50 4.61 10.53
N ASP A 67 -12.26 4.64 11.62
CA ASP A 67 -12.69 5.87 12.28
C ASP A 67 -11.48 6.67 12.81
N LYS A 68 -10.49 5.98 13.40
CA LYS A 68 -9.26 6.58 13.94
C LYS A 68 -8.28 7.08 12.87
N LEU A 69 -8.26 6.49 11.69
CA LEU A 69 -7.44 6.97 10.57
C LEU A 69 -7.91 8.35 10.07
N GLY A 70 -9.15 8.74 10.35
CA GLY A 70 -9.64 10.11 10.13
C GLY A 70 -9.78 10.52 8.67
N HIS A 71 -9.85 9.55 7.75
CA HIS A 71 -10.09 9.81 6.33
C HIS A 71 -11.51 10.34 6.08
N PRO A 72 -11.72 11.16 5.04
CA PRO A 72 -13.05 11.69 4.74
C PRO A 72 -14.04 10.56 4.42
N PRO A 73 -15.36 10.74 4.66
CA PRO A 73 -16.37 9.72 4.38
C PRO A 73 -16.46 9.28 2.91
N SER A 74 -15.94 10.09 1.98
CA SER A 74 -15.84 9.79 0.56
C SER A 74 -14.67 8.88 0.20
N ALA A 75 -13.78 8.58 1.16
CA ALA A 75 -12.65 7.70 0.98
C ALA A 75 -13.12 6.28 0.69
N HIS A 76 -12.48 5.65 -0.28
CA HIS A 76 -12.76 4.27 -0.65
C HIS A 76 -11.75 3.37 0.06
N ILE A 77 -12.23 2.57 1.01
CA ILE A 77 -11.40 1.70 1.84
C ILE A 77 -11.66 0.25 1.46
N ARG A 78 -10.59 -0.49 1.19
CA ARG A 78 -10.65 -1.92 0.87
C ARG A 78 -9.46 -2.65 1.49
N LEU A 79 -9.69 -3.89 1.90
CA LEU A 79 -8.66 -4.80 2.38
C LEU A 79 -8.13 -5.62 1.20
N PHE A 80 -6.81 -5.63 1.05
CA PHE A 80 -6.10 -6.38 0.02
C PHE A 80 -5.03 -7.27 0.63
N ARG A 81 -4.68 -8.32 -0.11
CA ARG A 81 -3.56 -9.22 0.15
C ARG A 81 -2.65 -9.26 -1.09
N THR A 82 -1.35 -9.10 -0.92
CA THR A 82 -0.37 -9.31 -2.01
C THR A 82 -0.11 -10.81 -2.20
N GLN A 83 0.41 -11.19 -3.38
CA GLN A 83 0.76 -12.59 -3.66
C GLN A 83 2.17 -12.94 -3.15
N ASP A 84 2.47 -14.25 -3.16
CA ASP A 84 3.76 -14.92 -2.96
C ASP A 84 5.00 -14.04 -3.26
N ASN A 85 6.04 -14.18 -2.43
CA ASN A 85 7.28 -13.40 -2.39
C ASN A 85 8.09 -13.40 -3.71
N ASN A 86 7.64 -14.12 -4.74
CA ASN A 86 8.36 -14.30 -6.00
C ASN A 86 7.95 -13.29 -7.08
N VAL A 87 6.84 -12.56 -6.91
CA VAL A 87 6.35 -11.60 -7.90
C VAL A 87 5.98 -10.27 -7.22
N PRO A 88 6.68 -9.17 -7.53
CA PRO A 88 6.33 -7.86 -7.01
C PRO A 88 4.92 -7.45 -7.44
N THR A 89 4.14 -6.93 -6.50
CA THR A 89 2.75 -6.54 -6.69
C THR A 89 2.66 -5.05 -7.03
N ILE A 90 2.07 -4.71 -8.18
CA ILE A 90 1.88 -3.31 -8.59
C ILE A 90 0.53 -2.80 -8.05
N VAL A 91 0.58 -1.76 -7.22
CA VAL A 91 -0.61 -1.08 -6.69
C VAL A 91 -0.71 0.30 -7.32
N HIS A 92 -1.80 0.56 -8.04
CA HIS A 92 -2.05 1.84 -8.71
C HIS A 92 -3.54 2.16 -8.75
N ASP A 93 -3.91 3.44 -8.86
CA ASP A 93 -5.28 3.84 -9.18
C ASP A 93 -5.42 4.12 -10.68
N SER A 94 -6.13 3.22 -11.36
CA SER A 94 -6.54 3.38 -12.76
C SER A 94 -7.25 4.71 -13.08
N ARG A 95 -7.80 5.41 -12.06
CA ARG A 95 -8.57 6.66 -12.22
C ARG A 95 -7.77 7.94 -11.98
N LEU A 96 -6.49 7.87 -11.58
CA LEU A 96 -5.52 8.97 -11.43
C LEU A 96 -6.02 10.26 -10.75
N LYS A 97 -7.03 10.17 -9.87
CA LYS A 97 -7.67 11.35 -9.23
C LYS A 97 -7.74 11.25 -7.70
N ARG A 98 -6.99 10.32 -7.10
CA ARG A 98 -7.05 10.06 -5.67
C ARG A 98 -5.66 10.12 -5.06
N ALA A 99 -5.59 10.62 -3.83
CA ALA A 99 -4.45 10.31 -2.97
C ALA A 99 -4.66 8.90 -2.42
N LEU A 100 -3.66 8.05 -2.57
CA LEU A 100 -3.70 6.66 -2.13
C LEU A 100 -2.86 6.48 -0.89
N PHE A 101 -3.39 5.70 0.06
CA PHE A 101 -2.69 5.33 1.28
C PHE A 101 -2.73 3.82 1.43
N ILE A 102 -1.57 3.20 1.65
CA ILE A 102 -1.43 1.81 2.06
C ILE A 102 -1.12 1.78 3.56
N TYR A 103 -1.88 0.97 4.29
CA TYR A 103 -1.65 0.66 5.69
C TYR A 103 -1.36 -0.84 5.83
N PRO A 104 -0.10 -1.26 5.98
CA PRO A 104 0.25 -2.64 6.26
C PRO A 104 -0.38 -3.08 7.58
N LEU A 105 -1.15 -4.17 7.54
CA LEU A 105 -1.85 -4.72 8.70
C LEU A 105 -1.19 -5.99 9.21
N HIS A 106 -0.72 -6.86 8.32
CA HIS A 106 -0.14 -8.14 8.69
C HIS A 106 0.92 -8.56 7.66
N LEU A 107 2.13 -8.90 8.11
CA LEU A 107 3.24 -9.32 7.26
C LEU A 107 3.35 -10.84 7.27
N LEU A 108 2.69 -11.49 6.30
CA LEU A 108 2.64 -12.95 6.19
C LEU A 108 3.99 -13.56 5.80
N GLY A 109 4.80 -12.83 5.03
CA GLY A 109 6.16 -13.22 4.64
C GLY A 109 7.25 -12.82 5.65
N GLY A 110 6.89 -12.17 6.76
CA GLY A 110 7.82 -11.61 7.75
C GLY A 110 8.56 -10.34 7.31
N HIS A 111 8.64 -10.08 6.00
CA HIS A 111 9.27 -8.91 5.41
C HIS A 111 8.49 -8.46 4.16
N ALA A 112 8.37 -7.15 3.96
CA ALA A 112 7.88 -6.58 2.72
C ALA A 112 8.57 -5.24 2.46
N GLU A 113 8.83 -4.91 1.20
CA GLU A 113 9.37 -3.63 0.76
C GLU A 113 8.40 -2.92 -0.17
N VAL A 114 8.42 -1.59 -0.13
CA VAL A 114 7.73 -0.75 -1.12
C VAL A 114 8.75 0.02 -1.93
N HIS A 115 8.53 0.04 -3.24
CA HIS A 115 9.32 0.77 -4.22
C HIS A 115 8.45 1.77 -4.98
N SER A 116 9.06 2.90 -5.34
CA SER A 116 8.57 3.70 -6.46
C SER A 116 8.64 2.91 -7.75
N SER A 117 7.75 3.18 -8.70
CA SER A 117 7.59 2.40 -9.93
C SER A 117 8.78 2.29 -10.87
N HIS A 118 9.89 2.97 -10.57
CA HIS A 118 11.15 2.84 -11.30
C HIS A 118 12.24 2.31 -10.36
N PRO A 119 12.17 1.04 -9.93
CA PRO A 119 13.19 0.46 -9.07
C PRO A 119 14.56 0.54 -9.74
N GLY A 120 15.54 1.11 -9.05
CA GLY A 120 16.92 1.28 -9.54
C GLY A 120 17.20 2.57 -10.32
N ALA A 121 16.20 3.43 -10.56
CA ALA A 121 16.45 4.78 -11.07
C ALA A 121 17.09 5.67 -9.97
N PRO A 122 17.98 6.62 -10.32
CA PRO A 122 18.48 7.61 -9.38
C PRO A 122 17.31 8.34 -8.69
N GLY A 123 17.25 8.29 -7.35
CA GLY A 123 16.13 8.85 -6.57
C GLY A 123 14.93 7.91 -6.36
N SER A 124 15.01 6.64 -6.78
CA SER A 124 14.05 5.60 -6.39
C SER A 124 14.07 5.40 -4.88
N ILE A 125 12.91 5.49 -4.24
CA ILE A 125 12.76 5.24 -2.81
C ILE A 125 12.44 3.75 -2.64
N SER A 126 13.28 3.03 -1.89
CA SER A 126 12.95 1.71 -1.35
C SER A 126 12.86 1.82 0.16
N LYS A 127 11.83 1.22 0.76
CA LYS A 127 11.73 1.14 2.21
C LYS A 127 10.99 -0.11 2.65
N GLU A 128 11.46 -0.66 3.76
CA GLU A 128 10.80 -1.76 4.46
C GLU A 128 9.44 -1.29 5.01
N LEU A 129 8.42 -2.12 4.80
CA LEU A 129 7.08 -1.97 5.33
C LEU A 129 6.99 -2.67 6.68
N CYS A 130 6.55 -1.93 7.68
CA CYS A 130 6.27 -2.46 9.01
C CYS A 130 4.78 -2.35 9.33
N VAL A 131 4.24 -3.30 10.08
CA VAL A 131 2.93 -3.12 10.72
C VAL A 131 2.99 -1.87 11.59
N GLY A 132 2.03 -0.96 11.41
CA GLY A 132 2.06 0.34 12.09
C GLY A 132 2.76 1.46 11.35
N SER A 133 3.10 1.26 10.07
CA SER A 133 3.49 2.33 9.14
C SER A 133 2.34 2.66 8.19
N PHE A 134 2.49 3.74 7.43
CA PHE A 134 1.65 4.01 6.27
C PHE A 134 2.50 4.50 5.10
N VAL A 135 1.99 4.27 3.90
CA VAL A 135 2.60 4.73 2.65
C VAL A 135 1.57 5.57 1.91
N ALA A 136 1.86 6.84 1.65
CA ALA A 136 1.03 7.70 0.81
C ALA A 136 1.69 7.87 -0.57
N PHE A 137 0.89 7.76 -1.63
CA PHE A 137 1.35 7.86 -3.01
C PHE A 137 0.21 8.34 -3.93
N GLN A 138 0.54 8.79 -5.14
CA GLN A 138 -0.44 9.33 -6.09
C GLN A 138 -0.65 8.44 -7.31
N ASP A 139 0.42 7.88 -7.88
CA ASP A 139 0.34 7.13 -9.13
C ASP A 139 0.35 5.63 -8.87
N GLN A 140 1.54 5.11 -8.59
CA GLN A 140 1.77 3.68 -8.46
C GLN A 140 2.95 3.40 -7.53
N VAL A 141 2.83 2.28 -6.82
CA VAL A 141 3.91 1.69 -6.02
C VAL A 141 4.01 0.22 -6.33
N VAL A 142 5.21 -0.32 -6.16
CA VAL A 142 5.49 -1.75 -6.27
C VAL A 142 5.74 -2.26 -4.87
N ILE A 143 5.05 -3.33 -4.46
CA ILE A 143 5.26 -3.98 -3.18
C ILE A 143 5.92 -5.33 -3.43
N ASP A 144 7.08 -5.56 -2.82
CA ASP A 144 7.74 -6.85 -2.79
C ASP A 144 7.48 -7.53 -1.44
N GLY A 145 6.87 -8.70 -1.44
CA GLY A 145 6.52 -9.47 -0.24
C GLY A 145 5.02 -9.67 -0.01
N VAL A 146 4.71 -10.66 0.83
CA VAL A 146 3.33 -11.06 1.15
C VAL A 146 2.84 -10.33 2.40
N LEU A 147 1.82 -9.48 2.23
CA LEU A 147 1.16 -8.78 3.33
C LEU A 147 -0.34 -8.61 3.09
N ASP A 148 -1.06 -8.43 4.20
CA ASP A 148 -2.40 -7.85 4.23
C ASP A 148 -2.32 -6.35 4.49
N PHE A 149 -3.04 -5.56 3.72
CA PHE A 149 -3.02 -4.10 3.83
C PHE A 149 -4.37 -3.46 3.50
N LEU A 150 -4.61 -2.30 4.12
CA LEU A 150 -5.69 -1.43 3.67
C LEU A 150 -5.19 -0.52 2.58
N LEU A 151 -5.93 -0.48 1.47
CA LEU A 151 -5.80 0.57 0.48
C LEU A 151 -6.94 1.56 0.67
N VAL A 152 -6.57 2.81 0.96
CA VAL A 152 -7.50 3.92 1.11
C VAL A 152 -7.29 4.90 -0.04
N GLY A 153 -8.31 5.09 -0.86
CA GLY A 153 -8.32 6.09 -1.92
C GLY A 153 -9.16 7.30 -1.53
N VAL A 154 -8.51 8.44 -1.28
CA VAL A 154 -9.16 9.71 -0.96
C VAL A 154 -9.32 10.53 -2.24
N PRO A 155 -10.55 10.86 -2.68
CA PRO A 155 -10.74 11.75 -3.83
C PRO A 155 -10.12 13.12 -3.55
N LYS A 156 -9.38 13.66 -4.53
CA LYS A 156 -8.89 15.04 -4.52
C LYS A 156 -10.04 16.03 -4.69
#